data_AF-A0A0C9XMQ7-F1
#
_entry.id   AF-A0A0C9XMQ7-F1
#
_cell.length_a   1.000
_cell.length_b   1.000
_cell.length_c   1.000
_cell.angle_alpha   90.00
_cell.angle_beta   90.00
_cell.angle_gamma   90.00
#
_symmetry.space_group_name_H-M   'P 1'
#
loop_
_entity.id
_entity.type
_entity.pdbx_description
1 polymer ?
#
loop_
_entity_poly.entity_id
_entity_poly.type
_entity_poly.pdbx_seq_one_letter_code
_entity_poly.pdbx_strand_id
1 'polypeptide(L)'
;HGHKHVLVKLGVHKEFNVLKIHSLQHYVSSIRALGSANGYNTEYPERLHIDYAKDGYCMSNKRNYVEQMTLWLQCQEAMHYKCAYLAWRRPHAVTLESGFKNGCGDSDINIGQLLDEGHLPAKRRGVSAHYKVAKTPPHHQVSIDSIESDHQALDFLPALKQFLVSRLG
;
A
#
# COMPACT_ATOMS: atom_id res chain seq x y z
N HIS A 1 36.68 -24.56 4.30
CA HIS A 1 35.70 -25.62 4.68
C HIS A 1 36.42 -26.92 5.08
N GLY A 2 37.43 -26.89 5.96
CA GLY A 2 38.30 -28.06 6.22
C GLY A 2 37.75 -29.09 7.22
N HIS A 3 36.86 -28.69 8.13
CA HIS A 3 36.46 -29.54 9.27
C HIS A 3 35.00 -30.02 9.23
N LYS A 4 34.31 -29.94 8.08
CA LYS A 4 32.92 -30.44 7.93
C LYS A 4 32.76 -31.90 8.34
N HIS A 5 33.77 -32.72 8.05
CA HIS A 5 33.76 -34.15 8.33
C HIS A 5 33.66 -34.46 9.84
N VAL A 6 34.13 -33.55 10.71
CA VAL A 6 34.10 -33.72 12.16
C VAL A 6 32.66 -33.70 12.69
N LEU A 7 31.79 -32.88 12.11
CA LEU A 7 30.38 -32.75 12.53
C LEU A 7 29.53 -33.95 12.10
N VAL A 8 29.88 -34.58 10.97
CA VAL A 8 29.29 -35.86 10.54
C VAL A 8 29.81 -37.01 11.41
N LYS A 9 31.12 -37.02 11.72
CA LYS A 9 31.76 -38.05 12.54
C LYS A 9 31.29 -38.04 14.02
N LEU A 10 30.96 -36.88 14.56
CA LEU A 10 30.36 -36.72 15.89
C LEU A 10 28.85 -37.04 15.93
N GLY A 11 28.23 -37.39 14.79
CA GLY A 11 26.81 -37.75 14.73
C GLY A 11 25.83 -36.59 14.93
N VAL A 12 26.32 -35.35 14.95
CA VAL A 12 25.49 -34.15 15.17
C VAL A 12 24.55 -33.91 13.98
N HIS A 13 24.94 -34.32 12.76
CA HIS A 13 24.11 -34.18 11.56
C HIS A 13 24.46 -35.23 10.48
N LYS A 14 23.46 -35.78 9.78
CA LYS A 14 23.65 -36.83 8.74
C LYS A 14 24.38 -36.34 7.48
N GLU A 15 24.05 -35.13 7.01
CA GLU A 15 24.72 -34.48 5.87
C GLU A 15 24.89 -32.98 6.13
N PHE A 16 26.02 -32.38 5.74
CA PHE A 16 26.24 -30.94 5.92
C PHE A 16 25.55 -30.12 4.82
N ASN A 17 24.24 -30.31 4.69
CA ASN A 17 23.38 -29.66 3.70
C ASN A 17 22.38 -28.73 4.40
N VAL A 18 22.91 -27.86 5.25
CA VAL A 18 22.12 -26.83 5.92
C VAL A 18 21.68 -25.85 4.85
N LEU A 19 20.37 -25.82 4.57
CA LEU A 19 19.77 -25.04 3.48
C LEU A 19 20.29 -23.60 3.46
N LYS A 20 20.39 -22.96 4.64
CA LYS A 20 20.91 -21.61 4.81
C LYS A 20 22.38 -21.44 4.37
N ILE A 21 23.25 -22.42 4.62
CA ILE A 21 24.67 -22.36 4.22
C ILE A 21 24.82 -22.63 2.73
N HIS A 22 23.99 -23.49 2.15
CA HIS A 22 23.98 -23.74 0.72
C HIS A 22 23.52 -22.51 -0.07
N SER A 23 22.47 -21.81 0.38
CA SER A 23 22.02 -20.55 -0.22
C SER A 23 23.12 -19.48 -0.24
N LEU A 24 23.94 -19.38 0.82
CA LEU A 24 25.08 -18.46 0.86
C LEU A 24 26.11 -18.70 -0.26
N GLN A 25 26.26 -19.94 -0.74
CA GLN A 25 27.18 -20.26 -1.83
C GLN A 25 26.76 -19.58 -3.14
N HIS A 26 25.47 -19.33 -3.33
CA HIS A 26 24.93 -18.71 -4.53
C HIS A 26 24.85 -17.19 -4.44
N TYR A 27 24.92 -16.58 -3.24
CA TYR A 27 24.77 -15.12 -3.12
C TYR A 27 25.85 -14.35 -3.87
N VAL A 28 27.11 -14.80 -3.86
CA VAL A 28 28.18 -14.10 -4.57
C VAL A 28 27.94 -14.09 -6.08
N SER A 29 27.53 -15.22 -6.66
CA SER A 29 27.16 -15.31 -8.07
C SER A 29 25.92 -14.48 -8.39
N SER A 30 24.89 -14.54 -7.55
CA SER A 30 23.64 -13.78 -7.75
C SER A 30 23.86 -12.28 -7.64
N ILE A 31 24.66 -11.82 -6.68
CA ILE A 31 24.98 -10.38 -6.54
C ILE A 31 25.74 -9.85 -7.75
N ARG A 32 26.64 -10.66 -8.31
CA ARG A 32 27.38 -10.29 -9.52
C ARG A 32 26.50 -10.26 -10.77
N ALA A 33 25.51 -11.16 -10.87
CA ALA A 33 24.64 -11.28 -12.04
C ALA A 33 23.42 -10.35 -12.00
N LEU A 34 22.84 -10.14 -10.81
CA LEU A 34 21.56 -9.45 -10.61
C LEU A 34 21.71 -8.10 -9.87
N GLY A 35 22.92 -7.78 -9.40
CA GLY A 35 23.19 -6.58 -8.60
C GLY A 35 23.05 -6.82 -7.10
N SER A 36 23.23 -5.76 -6.32
CA SER A 36 23.13 -5.82 -4.85
C SER A 36 21.75 -6.33 -4.43
N ALA A 37 21.69 -7.16 -3.38
CA ALA A 37 20.45 -7.65 -2.79
C ALA A 37 19.70 -6.55 -2.00
N ASN A 38 19.83 -5.29 -2.39
CA ASN A 38 19.17 -4.17 -1.75
C ASN A 38 17.66 -4.28 -2.00
N GLY A 39 16.87 -4.38 -0.93
CA GLY A 39 15.43 -4.62 -1.00
C GLY A 39 15.00 -6.11 -0.94
N TYR A 40 15.94 -7.06 -0.99
CA TYR A 40 15.63 -8.48 -0.79
C TYR A 40 15.73 -8.86 0.70
N ASN A 41 14.86 -8.26 1.51
CA ASN A 41 14.69 -8.67 2.92
C ASN A 41 13.88 -9.98 2.94
N THR A 42 14.38 -11.01 3.64
CA THR A 42 13.65 -12.27 3.85
C THR A 42 12.41 -12.10 4.73
N GLU A 43 12.33 -11.01 5.49
CA GLU A 43 11.15 -10.68 6.30
C GLU A 43 9.92 -10.41 5.42
N TYR A 44 10.08 -9.71 4.30
CA TYR A 44 8.95 -9.33 3.46
C TYR A 44 8.15 -10.55 2.93
N PRO A 45 8.78 -11.56 2.30
CA PRO A 45 8.06 -12.77 1.89
C PRO A 45 7.54 -13.58 3.09
N GLU A 46 8.21 -13.57 4.25
CA GLU A 46 7.71 -14.23 5.46
C GLU A 46 6.42 -13.57 5.96
N ARG A 47 6.34 -12.23 5.96
CA ARG A 47 5.13 -11.47 6.31
C ARG A 47 3.99 -11.78 5.34
N LEU A 48 4.26 -11.72 4.03
CA LEU A 48 3.27 -12.08 3.02
C LEU A 48 2.79 -13.52 3.15
N HIS A 49 3.66 -14.46 3.51
CA HIS A 49 3.28 -15.84 3.74
C HIS A 49 2.38 -16.00 4.98
N ILE A 50 2.59 -15.20 6.03
CA ILE A 50 1.68 -15.16 7.18
C ILE A 50 0.31 -14.63 6.73
N ASP A 51 0.27 -13.45 6.13
CA ASP A 51 -0.98 -12.74 5.82
C ASP A 51 -1.80 -13.48 4.75
N TYR A 52 -1.15 -14.04 3.72
CA TYR A 52 -1.85 -14.62 2.57
C TYR A 52 -1.99 -16.13 2.61
N ALA A 53 -1.02 -16.84 3.19
CA ALA A 53 -1.07 -18.29 3.24
C ALA A 53 -1.57 -18.78 4.61
N LYS A 54 -0.97 -18.32 5.71
CA LYS A 54 -1.26 -18.85 7.04
C LYS A 54 -2.66 -18.45 7.50
N ASP A 55 -3.01 -17.17 7.40
CA ASP A 55 -4.31 -16.68 7.85
C ASP A 55 -5.44 -17.21 6.96
N GLY A 56 -5.26 -17.20 5.64
CA GLY A 56 -6.20 -17.83 4.71
C GLY A 56 -6.41 -19.31 4.99
N TYR A 57 -5.34 -20.06 5.30
CA TYR A 57 -5.44 -21.47 5.65
C TYR A 57 -6.16 -21.68 6.98
N CYS A 58 -5.88 -20.85 7.99
CA CYS A 58 -6.56 -20.85 9.29
C CYS A 58 -8.06 -20.58 9.17
N MET A 59 -8.46 -19.71 8.23
CA MET A 59 -9.87 -19.38 7.97
C MET A 59 -10.58 -20.42 7.09
N SER A 60 -9.85 -21.34 6.47
CA SER A 60 -10.41 -22.43 5.67
C SER A 60 -10.86 -23.61 6.54
N ASN A 61 -11.74 -24.46 6.02
CA ASN A 61 -12.07 -25.73 6.68
C ASN A 61 -10.98 -26.81 6.51
N LYS A 62 -9.88 -26.49 5.82
CA LYS A 62 -8.73 -27.36 5.48
C LYS A 62 -9.00 -28.49 4.47
N ARG A 63 -10.21 -28.58 3.91
CA ARG A 63 -10.55 -29.42 2.75
C ARG A 63 -10.67 -28.55 1.51
N ASN A 64 -10.02 -28.92 0.41
CA ASN A 64 -9.96 -28.10 -0.81
C ASN A 64 -9.57 -26.64 -0.51
N TYR A 65 -8.58 -26.46 0.38
CA TYR A 65 -8.24 -25.17 0.97
C TYR A 65 -7.77 -24.13 -0.06
N VAL A 66 -7.23 -24.55 -1.21
CA VAL A 66 -6.74 -23.63 -2.25
C VAL A 66 -7.87 -22.73 -2.77
N GLU A 67 -9.03 -23.30 -3.10
CA GLU A 67 -10.19 -22.54 -3.58
C GLU A 67 -10.71 -21.60 -2.48
N GLN A 68 -10.81 -22.09 -1.24
CA GLN A 68 -11.29 -21.31 -0.10
C GLN A 68 -10.35 -20.14 0.24
N MET A 69 -9.04 -20.39 0.24
CA MET A 69 -8.01 -19.36 0.46
C MET A 69 -8.05 -18.32 -0.66
N THR A 70 -8.26 -18.75 -1.91
CA THR A 70 -8.35 -17.82 -3.05
C THR A 70 -9.58 -16.92 -2.92
N LEU A 71 -10.74 -17.48 -2.58
CA LEU A 71 -11.96 -16.71 -2.32
C LEU A 71 -11.79 -15.76 -1.12
N TRP A 72 -11.13 -16.22 -0.05
CA TRP A 72 -10.83 -15.38 1.11
C TRP A 72 -9.94 -14.18 0.74
N LEU A 73 -8.88 -14.40 -0.05
CA LEU A 73 -8.01 -13.33 -0.54
C LEU A 73 -8.76 -12.33 -1.43
N GLN A 74 -9.61 -12.80 -2.34
CA GLN A 74 -10.44 -11.93 -3.18
C GLN A 74 -11.38 -11.05 -2.34
N CYS A 75 -11.97 -11.61 -1.29
CA CYS A 75 -12.79 -10.84 -0.34
C CYS A 75 -11.96 -9.78 0.38
N GLN A 76 -10.76 -10.13 0.87
CA GLN A 76 -9.87 -9.15 1.51
C GLN A 76 -9.51 -8.01 0.56
N GLU A 77 -9.07 -8.32 -0.67
CA GLU A 77 -8.75 -7.31 -1.68
C GLU A 77 -9.95 -6.40 -1.95
N ALA A 78 -11.14 -6.95 -2.16
CA ALA A 78 -12.36 -6.17 -2.38
C ALA A 78 -12.67 -5.22 -1.20
N MET A 79 -12.49 -5.68 0.04
CA MET A 79 -12.67 -4.84 1.23
C MET A 79 -11.60 -3.75 1.30
N HIS A 80 -10.34 -4.08 1.05
CA HIS A 80 -9.25 -3.11 1.00
C HIS A 80 -9.51 -2.01 -0.04
N TYR A 81 -9.90 -2.38 -1.26
CA TYR A 81 -10.24 -1.41 -2.31
C TYR A 81 -11.42 -0.53 -1.92
N LYS A 82 -12.48 -1.12 -1.33
CA LYS A 82 -13.64 -0.37 -0.87
C LYS A 82 -13.29 0.58 0.26
N CYS A 83 -12.51 0.16 1.24
CA CYS A 83 -12.04 0.99 2.35
C CYS A 83 -11.18 2.15 1.84
N ALA A 84 -10.24 1.89 0.92
CA ALA A 84 -9.41 2.91 0.31
C ALA A 84 -10.25 3.94 -0.47
N TYR A 85 -11.23 3.47 -1.25
CA TYR A 85 -12.15 4.34 -1.98
C TYR A 85 -13.00 5.21 -1.07
N LEU A 86 -13.54 4.64 0.02
CA LEU A 86 -14.32 5.39 1.00
C LEU A 86 -13.44 6.43 1.72
N ALA A 87 -12.20 6.09 2.07
CA ALA A 87 -11.25 7.03 2.67
C ALA A 87 -10.93 8.18 1.72
N TRP A 88 -10.69 7.89 0.44
CA TRP A 88 -10.47 8.90 -0.59
C TRP A 88 -11.69 9.81 -0.81
N ARG A 89 -12.91 9.25 -0.77
CA ARG A 89 -14.15 10.02 -0.95
C ARG A 89 -14.53 10.89 0.24
N ARG A 90 -14.01 10.64 1.43
CA ARG A 90 -14.29 11.50 2.58
C ARG A 90 -13.64 12.86 2.30
N PRO A 91 -14.42 13.95 2.16
CA PRO A 91 -13.83 15.28 2.20
C PRO A 91 -13.06 15.37 3.51
N HIS A 92 -11.86 15.96 3.51
CA HIS A 92 -11.12 16.24 4.74
C HIS A 92 -12.02 17.09 5.66
N ALA A 93 -12.82 16.44 6.50
CA ALA A 93 -13.54 17.10 7.56
C ALA A 93 -12.44 17.67 8.45
N VAL A 94 -12.34 18.98 8.43
CA VAL A 94 -11.48 19.76 9.34
C VAL A 94 -11.65 19.15 10.72
N THR A 95 -10.56 18.63 11.28
CA THR A 95 -10.51 18.10 12.64
C THR A 95 -10.98 19.20 13.58
N LEU A 96 -12.25 19.16 13.99
CA LEU A 96 -12.68 19.82 15.20
C LEU A 96 -12.29 18.87 16.32
N GLU A 97 -11.17 19.16 16.95
CA GLU A 97 -10.79 18.64 18.27
C GLU A 97 -12.00 18.74 19.19
N SER A 98 -12.65 17.61 19.46
CA SER A 98 -13.67 17.48 20.50
C SER A 98 -13.43 16.17 21.20
N GLY A 99 -12.65 16.25 22.27
CA GLY A 99 -12.41 15.14 23.18
C GLY A 99 -13.71 14.53 23.68
N PHE A 100 -13.92 13.26 23.38
CA PHE A 100 -14.75 12.39 24.18
C PHE A 100 -13.87 11.23 24.64
N LYS A 101 -13.44 11.29 25.90
CA LYS A 101 -13.03 10.09 26.62
C LYS A 101 -14.29 9.29 26.88
N ASN A 102 -14.32 8.04 26.42
CA ASN A 102 -15.05 6.95 27.07
C ASN A 102 -14.28 5.66 26.82
N GLY A 103 -13.81 5.06 27.91
CA GLY A 103 -13.15 3.76 27.88
C GLY A 103 -14.17 2.62 28.00
N CYS A 104 -13.96 1.58 27.21
CA CYS A 104 -14.34 0.19 27.48
C CYS A 104 -13.54 -0.65 26.47
N GLY A 105 -12.64 -1.50 26.97
CA GLY A 105 -11.67 -2.20 26.14
C GLY A 105 -12.25 -3.42 25.43
N ASP A 106 -11.86 -3.60 24.18
CA ASP A 106 -11.48 -4.89 23.61
C ASP A 106 -10.48 -4.64 22.45
N SER A 107 -9.59 -5.60 22.26
CA SER A 107 -8.39 -5.63 21.42
C SER A 107 -8.53 -5.07 19.98
N ASP A 108 -8.08 -3.82 19.80
CA ASP A 108 -7.98 -3.20 18.48
C ASP A 108 -6.62 -3.41 17.81
N ILE A 109 -6.71 -3.85 16.56
CA ILE A 109 -5.63 -4.13 15.62
C ILE A 109 -4.86 -2.84 15.34
N ASN A 110 -3.56 -2.86 15.62
CA ASN A 110 -2.66 -1.74 15.42
C ASN A 110 -2.28 -1.61 13.92
N ILE A 111 -3.16 -1.04 13.09
CA ILE A 111 -2.80 -0.53 11.77
C ILE A 111 -2.52 0.96 11.91
N GLY A 112 -1.30 1.29 12.32
CA GLY A 112 -0.97 2.68 12.60
C GLY A 112 0.48 2.99 12.87
N GLN A 113 1.46 2.30 12.25
CA GLN A 113 2.86 2.74 12.32
C GLN A 113 3.63 2.41 11.04
N LEU A 114 3.55 3.30 10.04
CA LEU A 114 4.74 3.75 9.33
C LEU A 114 4.46 5.04 8.53
N LEU A 115 4.44 6.17 9.22
CA LEU A 115 4.74 7.46 8.60
C LEU A 115 5.67 8.20 9.56
N ASP A 116 6.96 8.13 9.25
CA ASP A 116 8.06 8.78 9.96
C ASP A 116 8.23 10.22 9.43
N GLU A 117 8.21 11.14 10.41
CA GLU A 117 8.82 12.45 10.53
C GLU A 117 8.82 13.48 9.37
N GLY A 118 8.23 14.63 9.69
CA GLY A 118 8.25 15.84 8.87
C GLY A 118 7.47 16.99 9.49
N HIS A 119 7.71 17.31 10.77
CA HIS A 119 7.11 18.47 11.43
C HIS A 119 7.67 19.78 10.84
N LEU A 120 6.82 20.58 10.18
CA LEU A 120 7.10 21.99 9.91
C LEU A 120 5.95 22.86 10.45
N PRO A 121 6.24 23.97 11.14
CA PRO A 121 5.25 24.74 11.87
C PRO A 121 4.32 25.49 10.92
N ALA A 122 3.05 25.54 11.32
CA ALA A 122 1.97 26.25 10.66
C ALA A 122 2.35 27.72 10.36
N LYS A 123 2.53 28.02 9.07
CA LYS A 123 2.50 29.39 8.55
C LYS A 123 1.47 29.41 7.44
N ARG A 124 0.36 30.14 7.65
CA ARG A 124 -0.67 30.39 6.64
C ARG A 124 0.00 31.03 5.42
N ARG A 125 0.30 30.24 4.40
CA ARG A 125 0.64 30.71 3.06
C ARG A 125 -0.63 30.55 2.23
N GLY A 126 -1.04 31.59 1.53
CA GLY A 126 -2.10 31.49 0.52
C GLY A 126 -1.77 30.30 -0.36
N VAL A 127 -2.64 29.30 -0.34
CA VAL A 127 -2.39 28.03 -1.03
C VAL A 127 -2.47 28.33 -2.51
N SER A 128 -1.31 28.44 -3.16
CA SER A 128 -1.25 28.28 -4.62
C SER A 128 -1.70 26.85 -4.87
N ALA A 129 -2.95 26.68 -5.29
CA ALA A 129 -3.50 25.38 -5.60
C ALA A 129 -2.75 24.81 -6.81
N HIS A 130 -1.76 23.95 -6.57
CA HIS A 130 -1.11 23.18 -7.61
C HIS A 130 -2.04 22.05 -8.03
N TYR A 131 -2.80 22.26 -9.10
CA TYR A 131 -3.58 21.21 -9.73
C TYR A 131 -2.77 20.54 -10.85
N LYS A 132 -2.82 19.21 -10.93
CA LYS A 132 -2.22 18.46 -12.03
C LYS A 132 -3.29 18.25 -13.10
N VAL A 133 -3.05 18.76 -14.31
CA VAL A 133 -3.92 18.54 -15.48
C VAL A 133 -3.28 17.47 -16.36
N ALA A 134 -4.10 16.62 -16.97
CA ALA A 134 -3.64 15.70 -17.99
C ALA A 134 -3.02 16.47 -19.18
N LYS A 135 -1.85 16.03 -19.66
CA LYS A 135 -1.22 16.61 -20.87
C LYS A 135 -2.09 16.43 -22.12
N THR A 136 -2.85 15.34 -22.16
CA THR A 136 -3.76 15.01 -23.25
C THR A 136 -5.10 14.59 -22.65
N PRO A 137 -6.13 15.44 -22.67
CA PRO A 137 -7.44 15.07 -22.14
C PRO A 137 -8.10 14.01 -23.04
N PRO A 138 -8.86 13.06 -22.48
CA PRO A 138 -9.54 12.00 -23.25
C PRO A 138 -10.57 12.57 -24.24
N HIS A 139 -11.19 13.69 -23.89
CA HIS A 139 -12.18 14.39 -24.71
C HIS A 139 -11.69 15.82 -24.98
N HIS A 140 -11.67 16.20 -26.25
CA HIS A 140 -11.33 17.54 -26.71
C HIS A 140 -12.56 18.19 -27.33
N GLN A 141 -12.66 19.52 -27.26
CA GLN A 141 -13.74 20.30 -27.90
C GLN A 141 -15.16 19.91 -27.44
N VAL A 142 -15.31 19.63 -26.15
CA VAL A 142 -16.61 19.29 -25.55
C VAL A 142 -17.49 20.54 -25.43
N SER A 143 -18.80 20.41 -25.69
CA SER A 143 -19.76 21.50 -25.52
C SER A 143 -19.96 21.83 -24.04
N ILE A 144 -20.38 23.06 -23.75
CA ILE A 144 -20.66 23.50 -22.38
C ILE A 144 -21.75 22.64 -21.73
N ASP A 145 -22.79 22.31 -22.49
CA ASP A 145 -23.90 21.47 -22.01
C ASP A 145 -23.42 20.08 -21.56
N SER A 146 -22.49 19.47 -22.32
CA SER A 146 -21.89 18.16 -21.97
C SER A 146 -20.94 18.25 -20.77
N ILE A 147 -20.27 19.39 -20.57
CA ILE A 147 -19.48 19.63 -19.36
C ILE A 147 -20.37 19.67 -18.10
N GLU A 148 -21.56 20.26 -18.20
CA GLU A 148 -22.50 20.32 -17.08
C GLU A 148 -23.21 18.98 -16.83
N SER A 149 -23.67 18.30 -17.88
CA SER A 149 -24.39 17.03 -17.75
C SER A 149 -23.49 15.85 -17.39
N ASP A 150 -22.36 15.68 -18.09
CA ASP A 150 -21.57 14.46 -18.05
C ASP A 150 -20.50 14.51 -16.96
N HIS A 151 -20.01 15.71 -16.65
CA HIS A 151 -18.98 15.94 -15.64
C HIS A 151 -19.51 16.62 -14.36
N GLN A 152 -20.82 16.91 -14.27
CA GLN A 152 -21.47 17.56 -13.13
C GLN A 152 -20.79 18.89 -12.73
N ALA A 153 -20.17 19.56 -13.69
CA ALA A 153 -19.38 20.76 -13.46
C ALA A 153 -20.27 22.02 -13.58
N LEU A 154 -21.28 22.11 -12.72
CA LEU A 154 -22.30 23.19 -12.74
C LEU A 154 -21.70 24.59 -12.50
N ASP A 155 -20.59 24.66 -11.76
CA ASP A 155 -19.89 25.91 -11.47
C ASP A 155 -18.91 26.34 -12.58
N PHE A 156 -18.80 25.56 -13.67
CA PHE A 156 -17.86 25.85 -14.76
C PHE A 156 -18.16 27.20 -15.43
N LEU A 157 -19.42 27.47 -15.79
CA LEU A 157 -19.82 28.72 -16.42
C LEU A 157 -19.63 29.95 -15.51
N PRO A 158 -20.09 29.94 -14.25
CA PRO A 158 -19.79 31.02 -13.29
C PRO A 158 -18.30 31.28 -13.11
N ALA A 159 -17.49 30.22 -12.95
CA ALA A 159 -16.05 30.34 -12.77
C ALA A 159 -15.35 30.88 -14.03
N LEU A 160 -15.76 30.44 -15.22
CA LEU A 160 -15.23 30.92 -16.49
C LEU A 160 -15.53 32.42 -16.69
N LYS A 161 -16.75 32.87 -16.36
CA LYS A 161 -17.10 34.29 -16.41
C LYS A 161 -16.24 35.12 -15.46
N GLN A 162 -16.07 34.67 -14.22
CA GLN A 162 -15.21 35.35 -13.25
C GLN A 162 -13.74 35.41 -13.72
N PHE A 163 -13.25 34.32 -14.31
CA PHE A 163 -11.89 34.27 -14.86
C PHE A 163 -11.69 35.25 -16.01
N LEU A 164 -12.65 35.35 -16.94
CA LEU A 164 -12.57 36.29 -18.05
C LEU A 164 -12.60 37.74 -17.54
N VAL A 165 -13.49 38.06 -16.60
CA VAL A 165 -13.59 39.40 -16.00
C VAL A 165 -12.31 39.79 -15.26
N SER A 166 -11.67 38.86 -14.55
CA SER A 166 -10.45 39.11 -13.76
C SER A 166 -9.15 39.17 -14.57
N ARG A 167 -9.13 38.66 -15.82
CA ARG A 167 -7.93 38.66 -16.68
C ARG A 167 -8.01 39.61 -17.86
N LEU A 168 -9.22 40.00 -18.29
CA LEU A 168 -9.44 40.88 -19.45
C LEU A 168 -10.05 42.24 -19.09
N GLY A 169 -10.43 42.45 -17.82
CA GLY A 169 -10.80 43.75 -17.26
C GLY A 169 -9.64 44.33 -16.45
#